data_AF-A0A960BRF1-F1
#
_entry.id   AF-A0A960BRF1-F1
#
_cell.length_a   1.000
_cell.length_b   1.000
_cell.length_c   1.000
_cell.angle_alpha   90.00
_cell.angle_beta   90.00
_cell.angle_gamma   90.00
#
_symmetry.space_group_name_H-M   'P 1'
#
loop_
_entity.id
_entity.type
_entity.pdbx_description
1 polymer ?
#
loop_
_entity_poly.entity_id
_entity_poly.type
_entity_poly.pdbx_seq_one_letter_code
_entity_poly.pdbx_strand_id
1 'polypeptide(L)' 'MQSSDVVLTVPAQTSFVSLVRTAASAVCAQADFTVDALDDLKLAVDEACALAIAAAPADTDLTVTLRVTGQTV' A
#
# COMPACT_ATOMS: atom_id res chain seq x y z
N MET A 1 -12.42 13.00 15.42
CA MET A 1 -11.99 11.63 15.08
C MET A 1 -10.77 11.78 14.18
N GLN A 2 -9.57 11.50 14.66
CA GLN A 2 -8.37 11.59 13.82
C GLN A 2 -8.37 10.38 12.89
N SER A 3 -8.36 10.58 11.57
CA SER A 3 -8.23 9.47 10.62
C SER A 3 -6.77 9.02 10.66
N SER A 4 -6.54 7.75 10.96
CA SER A 4 -5.19 7.14 10.98
C SER A 4 -4.69 6.78 9.59
N ASP A 5 -5.26 7.38 8.54
CA ASP A 5 -4.98 7.01 7.16
C ASP A 5 -3.65 7.60 6.71
N VAL A 6 -2.82 6.76 6.11
CA VAL A 6 -1.64 7.20 5.39
C VAL A 6 -1.96 7.21 3.90
N VAL A 7 -1.80 8.37 3.26
CA VAL A 7 -2.03 8.53 1.82
C VAL A 7 -0.70 8.75 1.12
N LEU A 8 -0.44 7.95 0.10
CA LEU A 8 0.73 8.05 -0.77
C LEU A 8 0.26 8.22 -2.21
N THR A 9 0.76 9.26 -2.89
CA THR A 9 0.51 9.51 -4.30
C THR A 9 1.83 9.46 -5.06
N VAL A 10 1.89 8.65 -6.11
CA VAL A 10 3.06 8.44 -6.96
C VAL A 10 2.62 8.37 -8.43
N PRO A 11 3.50 8.64 -9.41
CA PRO A 11 3.18 8.37 -10.81
C PRO A 11 2.78 6.90 -11.00
N ALA A 12 1.78 6.63 -11.86
CA ALA A 12 1.32 5.28 -12.18
C ALA A 12 2.35 4.50 -13.03
N GLN A 13 3.49 4.18 -12.42
CA GLN A 13 4.62 3.51 -13.05
C GLN A 13 5.18 2.43 -12.12
N THR A 14 5.59 1.31 -12.70
CA THR A 14 6.08 0.13 -11.96
C THR A 14 7.30 0.41 -11.09
N SER A 15 8.11 1.42 -11.44
CA SER A 15 9.26 1.89 -10.67
C SER A 15 8.90 2.34 -9.24
N PHE A 16 7.70 2.89 -9.03
CA PHE A 16 7.24 3.38 -7.73
C PHE A 16 6.56 2.32 -6.86
N VAL A 17 6.27 1.13 -7.40
CA VAL A 17 5.60 0.05 -6.64
C VAL A 17 6.43 -0.38 -5.42
N SER A 18 7.76 -0.40 -5.55
CA SER A 18 8.66 -0.69 -4.44
C SER A 18 8.55 0.32 -3.28
N LEU A 19 8.27 1.59 -3.58
CA LEU A 19 8.05 2.64 -2.58
C LEU A 19 6.72 2.43 -1.85
N VAL A 20 5.65 2.13 -2.60
CA VAL A 20 4.34 1.81 -2.03
C VAL A 20 4.44 0.62 -1.08
N ARG A 21 5.10 -0.46 -1.51
CA ARG A 21 5.32 -1.66 -0.70
C ARG A 21 6.10 -1.37 0.58
N THR A 22 7.15 -0.55 0.48
CA THR A 22 7.95 -0.13 1.65
C THR A 22 7.09 0.65 2.64
N ALA A 23 6.29 1.60 2.16
CA ALA A 23 5.40 2.40 3.00
C ALA A 23 4.33 1.54 3.68
N ALA A 24 3.68 0.63 2.94
CA ALA A 24 2.71 -0.32 3.47
C ALA A 24 3.32 -1.21 4.57
N SER A 25 4.51 -1.76 4.30
CA SER A 25 5.23 -2.60 5.28
C SER A 25 5.57 -1.82 6.56
N ALA A 26 6.01 -0.56 6.43
CA ALA A 26 6.33 0.29 7.58
C ALA A 26 5.09 0.64 8.41
N VAL A 27 3.94 0.86 7.78
CA VAL A 27 2.66 1.12 8.48
C VAL A 27 2.20 -0.13 9.23
N CYS A 28 2.23 -1.31 8.59
CA CYS A 28 1.81 -2.56 9.22
C CYS A 28 2.78 -3.06 10.30
N ALA A 29 4.10 -2.85 10.13
CA ALA A 29 5.08 -3.19 11.15
C ALA A 29 4.89 -2.38 12.45
N GLN A 30 4.49 -1.10 12.34
CA GLN A 30 4.10 -0.29 13.52
C GLN A 30 2.81 -0.76 14.20
N ALA A 31 2.03 -1.61 13.52
CA ALA A 31 0.79 -2.18 14.02
C ALA A 31 0.95 -3.66 14.47
N ASP A 32 2.17 -4.11 14.73
CA ASP A 32 2.50 -5.46 15.24
C ASP A 32 2.04 -6.61 14.31
N PHE A 33 2.01 -6.38 12.99
CA PHE A 33 1.78 -7.47 12.03
C PHE A 33 2.93 -8.48 12.04
N THR A 34 2.61 -9.76 11.85
CA THR A 34 3.60 -10.83 11.76
C THR A 34 4.40 -10.74 10.46
N VAL A 35 5.57 -11.40 10.41
CA VAL A 35 6.40 -11.47 9.21
C VAL A 35 5.63 -12.10 8.04
N ASP A 36 4.90 -13.19 8.28
CA ASP A 36 4.08 -13.85 7.26
C ASP A 36 2.99 -12.91 6.72
N ALA A 37 2.32 -12.16 7.60
CA ALA A 37 1.30 -11.19 7.19
C ALA A 37 1.90 -10.02 6.40
N LEU A 38 3.14 -9.62 6.70
CA LEU A 38 3.86 -8.62 5.91
C LEU A 38 4.26 -9.16 4.53
N ASP A 39 4.60 -10.43 4.41
CA ASP A 39 4.92 -11.03 3.11
C ASP A 39 3.68 -11.19 2.24
N ASP A 40 2.54 -11.60 2.82
CA ASP A 40 1.24 -11.60 2.15
C ASP A 40 0.84 -10.18 1.71
N LEU A 41 1.04 -9.18 2.58
CA LEU A 41 0.77 -7.77 2.27
C LEU A 41 1.58 -7.29 1.08
N LYS A 42 2.87 -7.62 1.01
CA LYS A 42 3.74 -7.22 -0.10
C LYS A 42 3.22 -7.75 -1.43
N LEU A 43 2.84 -9.03 -1.47
CA LEU A 43 2.25 -9.65 -2.65
C LEU A 43 0.94 -8.96 -3.05
N ALA A 44 0.04 -8.74 -2.09
CA ALA A 44 -1.24 -8.08 -2.35
C ALA A 44 -1.06 -6.64 -2.87
N VAL A 45 -0.09 -5.90 -2.34
CA VAL A 45 0.25 -4.54 -2.82
C VAL A 45 0.81 -4.59 -4.24
N ASP A 46 1.72 -5.53 -4.53
CA ASP A 46 2.31 -5.67 -5.86
C ASP A 46 1.22 -5.99 -6.91
N GLU A 47 0.29 -6.91 -6.60
CA GLU A 47 -0.84 -7.26 -7.47
C GLU A 47 -1.81 -6.10 -7.67
N ALA A 48 -2.22 -5.42 -6.59
CA ALA A 48 -3.14 -4.29 -6.66
C ALA A 48 -2.55 -3.12 -7.47
N CYS A 49 -1.27 -2.80 -7.25
CA CYS A 49 -0.60 -1.76 -8.01
C CYS A 49 -0.43 -2.15 -9.47
N ALA A 50 -0.07 -3.40 -9.78
CA ALA A 50 0.07 -3.85 -11.16
C ALA A 50 -1.25 -3.74 -11.93
N LEU A 51 -2.37 -4.16 -11.33
CA LEU A 51 -3.70 -4.04 -11.93
C LEU A 51 -4.12 -2.59 -12.12
N ALA A 52 -3.89 -1.74 -11.11
CA ALA A 52 -4.24 -0.32 -11.18
C ALA A 52 -3.42 0.42 -12.27
N ILE A 53 -2.11 0.17 -12.34
CA ILE A 53 -1.22 0.76 -13.35
C ILE A 53 -1.59 0.27 -14.75
N ALA A 54 -1.91 -1.01 -14.92
CA ALA A 54 -2.31 -1.55 -16.22
C ALA A 54 -3.62 -0.96 -16.76
N ALA A 55 -4.52 -0.51 -15.87
CA ALA A 55 -5.77 0.14 -16.22
C ALA A 55 -5.66 1.68 -16.30
N ALA A 56 -4.53 2.26 -15.90
CA ALA A 56 -4.37 3.70 -15.77
C ALA A 56 -4.11 4.37 -17.15
N PRO A 57 -4.73 5.51 -17.44
CA PRO A 57 -4.33 6.35 -18.58
C PRO A 57 -2.88 6.83 -18.44
N ALA A 58 -2.26 7.19 -19.56
CA ALA A 58 -0.94 7.81 -19.56
C ALA A 58 -0.92 9.08 -18.68
N ASP A 59 0.23 9.33 -18.05
CA ASP A 59 0.49 10.51 -17.22
C ASP A 59 -0.50 10.72 -16.05
N THR A 60 -1.00 9.62 -15.48
CA THR A 60 -1.84 9.66 -14.27
C THR A 60 -1.07 9.22 -13.03
N ASP A 61 -1.58 9.60 -11.87
CA ASP A 61 -1.03 9.22 -10.57
C ASP A 61 -1.80 8.04 -9.96
N LEU A 62 -1.08 7.17 -9.26
CA LEU A 62 -1.61 6.15 -8.38
C LEU A 62 -1.70 6.73 -6.96
N THR A 63 -2.91 6.72 -6.38
CA THR A 63 -3.13 7.08 -4.98
C THR A 63 -3.44 5.83 -4.17
N VAL A 64 -2.65 5.60 -3.12
CA VAL A 64 -2.78 4.46 -2.20
C VAL A 64 -3.15 4.98 -0.83
N THR A 65 -4.24 4.46 -0.27
CA THR A 65 -4.67 4.75 1.11
C THR A 65 -4.44 3.52 1.96
N LEU A 66 -3.59 3.67 2.98
CA LEU A 66 -3.29 2.63 3.96
C LEU A 66 -4.09 2.95 5.23
N ARG A 67 -4.93 2.00 5.64
CA ARG A 67 -5.72 2.08 6.87
C ARG A 67 -5.52 0.81 7.67
N VAL A 68 -4.97 0.96 8.87
CA VAL A 68 -4.92 -0.14 9.85
C VAL A 68 -6.18 -0.07 10.69
N THR A 69 -7.04 -1.07 10.58
CA THR A 69 -8.19 -1.25 11.47
C THR A 69 -7.80 -2.23 12.56
N GLY A 70 -7.68 -1.77 13.80
CA GLY A 70 -7.44 -2.67 14.93
C GLY A 70 -8.60 -3.64 15.08
N GLN A 71 -8.33 -4.96 15.12
CA GLN A 71 -9.26 -5.89 15.75
C GLN A 71 -9.06 -5.77 17.25
N THR A 72 -9.89 -4.94 17.90
CA THR A 72 -10.08 -5.05 19.35
C THR A 72 -10.78 -6.40 19.58
N VAL A 73 -10.00 -7.40 20.00
CA VAL A 73 -10.53 -8.60 20.67
C VAL A 73 -11.00 -8.25 22.07
#